data_AF-A0A517SKL5-F1
#
_entry.id   AF-A0A517SKL5-F1
#
_cell.length_a   1.000
_cell.length_b   1.000
_cell.length_c   1.000
_cell.angle_alpha   90.00
_cell.angle_beta   90.00
_cell.angle_gamma   90.00
#
_symmetry.space_group_name_H-M   'P 1'
#
loop_
_entity.id
_entity.type
_entity.pdbx_description
1 polymer ?
#
loop_
_entity_poly.entity_id
_entity_poly.type
_entity_poly.pdbx_seq_one_letter_code
_entity_poly.pdbx_strand_id
1 'polypeptide(L)'
;MSATSAEAGSGLPRLVWCLFGPMALLVTTVMIAEKGGGWLGFGSLVYLLILATMLLARWVDYRTGHSETAAGEPATPELIRRYYTTVPVVAMVVWIVANVIGLR
;
A
#
# COMPACT_ATOMS: atom_id res chain seq x y z
N MET A 1 -28.46 -21.09 17.89
CA MET A 1 -28.07 -19.73 17.44
C MET A 1 -26.88 -19.28 18.28
N SER A 2 -25.65 -19.52 17.82
CA SER A 2 -24.42 -19.06 18.50
C SER A 2 -23.19 -19.24 17.60
N ALA A 3 -23.20 -18.64 16.41
CA ALA A 3 -22.11 -18.76 15.43
C ALA A 3 -21.81 -17.43 14.73
N THR A 4 -21.75 -16.30 15.45
CA THR A 4 -21.67 -14.96 14.81
C THR A 4 -20.63 -13.99 15.40
N SER A 5 -19.64 -14.44 16.18
CA SER A 5 -18.66 -13.51 16.77
C SER A 5 -17.17 -13.91 16.71
N ALA A 6 -16.84 -15.15 16.31
CA ALA A 6 -15.43 -15.59 16.26
C ALA A 6 -14.77 -15.43 14.87
N GLU A 7 -15.53 -15.58 13.77
CA GLU A 7 -14.94 -15.58 12.42
C GLU A 7 -14.82 -14.18 11.78
N ALA A 8 -15.51 -13.18 12.33
CA ALA A 8 -15.42 -11.79 11.85
C ALA A 8 -14.09 -11.09 12.20
N GLY A 9 -13.20 -11.75 12.95
CA GLY A 9 -12.02 -11.14 13.58
C GLY A 9 -10.73 -11.11 12.74
N SER A 10 -10.59 -11.92 11.67
CA SER A 10 -9.32 -12.06 10.93
C SER A 10 -9.18 -11.12 9.72
N GLY A 11 -10.29 -10.65 9.15
CA GLY A 11 -10.28 -9.77 7.96
C GLY A 11 -10.11 -8.29 8.26
N LEU A 12 -10.63 -7.81 9.41
CA LEU A 12 -10.58 -6.39 9.79
C LEU A 12 -9.15 -5.83 9.89
N PRO A 13 -8.18 -6.51 10.53
CA PRO A 13 -6.80 -6.01 10.58
C PRO A 13 -6.17 -5.91 9.19
N ARG A 14 -6.47 -6.87 8.29
CA ARG A 14 -5.97 -6.88 6.90
C ARG A 14 -6.62 -5.77 6.07
N LEU A 15 -7.91 -5.52 6.25
CA LEU A 15 -8.62 -4.41 5.60
C LEU A 15 -8.09 -3.07 6.07
N VAL A 16 -7.90 -2.90 7.38
CA VAL A 16 -7.28 -1.70 7.96
C VAL A 16 -5.90 -1.50 7.33
N TRP A 17 -5.07 -2.55 7.29
CA TRP A 17 -3.74 -2.45 6.69
C TRP A 17 -3.76 -2.15 5.18
N CYS A 18 -4.66 -2.80 4.43
CA CYS A 18 -4.85 -2.58 3.00
C CYS A 18 -5.37 -1.18 2.68
N LEU A 19 -6.08 -0.53 3.61
CA LEU A 19 -6.56 0.84 3.45
C LEU A 19 -5.52 1.86 3.95
N PHE A 20 -4.83 1.55 5.05
CA PHE A 20 -3.88 2.45 5.69
C PHE A 20 -2.67 2.73 4.80
N GLY A 21 -2.18 1.72 4.06
CA GLY A 21 -1.10 1.90 3.09
C GLY A 21 -1.41 2.93 2.00
N PRO A 22 -2.46 2.72 1.18
CA PRO A 22 -2.89 3.67 0.15
C PRO A 22 -3.26 5.05 0.71
N MET A 23 -3.88 5.12 1.90
CA MET A 23 -4.18 6.40 2.55
C MET A 23 -2.90 7.14 2.94
N ALA A 24 -1.90 6.45 3.49
CA ALA A 24 -0.62 7.05 3.82
C ALA A 24 0.12 7.53 2.56
N LEU A 25 0.07 6.76 1.45
CA LEU A 25 0.59 7.21 0.15
C LEU A 25 -0.15 8.46 -0.35
N LEU A 26 -1.47 8.53 -0.21
CA LEU A 26 -2.27 9.68 -0.64
C LEU A 26 -1.94 10.93 0.18
N VAL A 27 -1.87 10.83 1.51
CA VAL A 27 -1.49 11.93 2.39
C VAL A 27 -0.09 12.45 2.06
N THR A 28 0.87 11.56 1.86
CA THR A 28 2.25 11.95 1.51
C THR A 28 2.34 12.54 0.10
N THR A 29 1.51 12.08 -0.84
CA THR A 29 1.37 12.69 -2.18
C THR A 29 0.91 14.14 -2.09
N VAL A 30 -0.15 14.41 -1.31
CA VAL A 30 -0.66 15.77 -1.10
C VAL A 30 0.41 16.64 -0.42
N MET A 31 1.10 16.10 0.59
CA MET A 31 2.18 16.82 1.27
C MET A 31 3.32 17.21 0.31
N ILE A 32 3.71 16.32 -0.62
CA ILE A 32 4.70 16.62 -1.66
C ILE A 32 4.20 17.72 -2.60
N ALA A 33 2.94 17.63 -3.03
CA ALA A 33 2.33 18.57 -3.98
C ALA A 33 2.10 19.98 -3.38
N GLU A 34 1.91 20.09 -2.06
CA GLU A 34 1.66 21.36 -1.37
C GLU A 34 2.92 22.03 -0.84
N LYS A 35 3.78 21.28 -0.12
CA LYS A 35 4.90 21.91 0.60
C LYS A 35 6.10 22.20 -0.30
N GLY A 36 6.26 21.44 -1.38
CA GLY A 36 7.47 21.47 -2.20
C GLY A 36 8.70 20.99 -1.41
N GLY A 37 9.51 20.14 -2.03
CA GLY A 37 10.74 19.63 -1.41
C GLY A 37 11.76 19.08 -2.40
N GLY A 38 11.45 19.16 -3.69
CA GLY A 38 12.20 18.51 -4.75
C GLY A 38 12.10 16.98 -4.72
N TRP A 39 12.72 16.37 -5.72
CA TRP A 39 12.69 14.93 -5.97
C TRP A 39 13.23 14.08 -4.80
N LEU A 40 14.08 14.64 -3.95
CA LEU A 40 14.65 13.98 -2.77
C LEU A 40 14.26 14.64 -1.43
N GLY A 41 13.18 15.43 -1.44
CA GLY A 41 12.65 16.02 -0.21
C GLY A 41 12.17 14.98 0.79
N PHE A 42 12.00 15.40 2.05
CA PHE A 42 11.53 14.55 3.13
C PHE A 42 10.22 13.82 2.78
N GLY A 43 9.27 14.49 2.10
CA GLY A 43 8.03 13.87 1.66
C GLY A 43 8.24 12.72 0.66
N SER A 44 9.16 12.88 -0.30
CA SER A 44 9.50 11.83 -1.27
C SER A 44 10.14 10.62 -0.60
N LEU A 45 11.02 10.83 0.38
CA LEU A 45 11.61 9.73 1.16
C LEU A 45 10.55 8.96 1.95
N VAL A 46 9.64 9.68 2.63
CA VAL A 46 8.56 9.04 3.41
C VAL A 46 7.61 8.27 2.48
N TYR A 47 7.24 8.84 1.33
CA TYR A 47 6.41 8.17 0.33
C TYR A 47 7.02 6.85 -0.14
N LEU A 48 8.30 6.88 -0.55
CA LEU A 48 9.02 5.69 -1.02
C LEU A 48 9.19 4.65 0.10
N LEU A 49 9.41 5.08 1.33
CA LEU A 49 9.50 4.18 2.49
C LEU A 49 8.17 3.46 2.76
N ILE A 50 7.05 4.17 2.69
CA ILE A 50 5.70 3.58 2.83
C ILE A 50 5.47 2.56 1.72
N LEU A 51 5.77 2.91 0.47
CA LEU A 51 5.63 2.00 -0.67
C LEU A 51 6.48 0.74 -0.48
N ALA A 52 7.75 0.88 -0.10
CA ALA A 52 8.65 -0.24 0.16
C ALA A 52 8.12 -1.13 1.30
N THR A 53 7.61 -0.51 2.38
CA THR A 53 7.04 -1.22 3.53
C THR A 53 5.79 -2.02 3.14
N MET A 54 4.91 -1.45 2.32
CA MET A 54 3.74 -2.15 1.79
C MET A 54 4.13 -3.38 0.95
N LEU A 55 5.13 -3.24 0.08
CA LEU A 55 5.62 -4.34 -0.75
C LEU A 55 6.30 -5.43 0.08
N LEU A 56 7.06 -5.05 1.10
CA LEU A 56 7.71 -5.98 2.03
C LEU A 56 6.69 -6.72 2.90
N ALA A 57 5.72 -6.02 3.49
CA ALA A 57 4.65 -6.62 4.26
C ALA A 57 3.88 -7.65 3.41
N ARG A 58 3.54 -7.29 2.16
CA ARG A 58 2.88 -8.22 1.24
C ARG A 58 3.76 -9.42 0.89
N TRP A 59 5.08 -9.27 0.92
CA TRP A 59 6.01 -10.34 0.60
C TRP A 59 6.13 -11.33 1.76
N VAL A 60 6.16 -10.80 2.98
CA VAL A 60 6.13 -11.58 4.22
C VAL A 60 4.82 -12.36 4.33
N ASP A 61 3.67 -11.73 4.03
CA ASP A 61 2.37 -12.40 3.97
C ASP A 61 2.33 -13.54 2.94
N TYR A 62 3.06 -13.40 1.83
CA TYR A 62 3.22 -14.47 0.84
C TYR A 62 4.11 -15.61 1.32
N ARG A 63 5.26 -15.28 1.89
CA ARG A 63 6.23 -16.24 2.41
C ARG A 63 5.70 -17.07 3.58
N THR A 64 4.83 -16.50 4.41
CA THR A 64 4.29 -17.16 5.60
C THR A 64 3.12 -18.10 5.30
N GLY A 65 2.70 -18.25 4.03
CA GLY A 65 1.65 -19.19 3.63
C GLY A 65 0.22 -18.80 4.02
N HIS A 66 0.02 -17.66 4.67
CA HIS A 66 -1.29 -17.10 5.05
C HIS A 66 -1.81 -16.08 4.02
N SER A 67 -1.31 -16.14 2.80
CA SER A 67 -1.70 -15.23 1.72
C SER A 67 -3.13 -15.47 1.31
N GLU A 68 -4.02 -14.73 1.95
CA GLU A 68 -5.42 -14.64 1.56
C GLU A 68 -5.67 -13.26 0.95
N THR A 69 -6.66 -13.19 0.07
CA THR A 69 -7.25 -11.95 -0.41
C THR A 69 -7.97 -11.26 0.76
N ALA A 70 -8.38 -10.01 0.57
CA ALA A 70 -9.20 -9.30 1.56
C ALA A 70 -10.55 -10.00 1.84
N ALA A 71 -10.96 -10.92 0.96
CA ALA A 71 -12.16 -11.76 1.09
C ALA A 71 -11.89 -13.13 1.74
N GLY A 72 -10.66 -13.41 2.17
CA GLY A 72 -10.28 -14.69 2.79
C GLY A 72 -9.98 -15.81 1.78
N GLU A 73 -9.92 -15.52 0.48
CA GLU A 73 -9.62 -16.53 -0.54
C GLU A 73 -8.11 -16.70 -0.68
N PRO A 74 -7.58 -17.92 -0.92
CA PRO A 74 -6.16 -18.11 -1.14
C PRO A 74 -5.66 -17.28 -2.33
N ALA A 75 -4.68 -16.41 -2.08
CA ALA A 75 -4.17 -15.51 -3.10
C ALA A 75 -3.36 -16.30 -4.14
N THR A 76 -3.89 -16.38 -5.35
CA THR A 76 -3.18 -17.01 -6.48
C THR A 76 -1.85 -16.29 -6.78
N PRO A 77 -0.80 -17.01 -7.20
CA PRO A 77 0.49 -16.42 -7.59
C PRO A 77 0.38 -15.30 -8.64
N GLU A 78 -0.53 -15.44 -9.60
CA GLU A 78 -0.86 -14.42 -10.61
C GLU A 78 -1.29 -13.09 -9.99
N LEU A 79 -2.15 -13.13 -8.97
CA LEU A 79 -2.66 -11.92 -8.31
C LEU A 79 -1.51 -11.17 -7.61
N ILE A 80 -0.60 -11.92 -7.00
CA ILE A 80 0.56 -11.37 -6.30
C ILE A 80 1.53 -10.76 -7.32
N ARG A 81 1.80 -11.45 -8.43
CA ARG A 81 2.62 -10.91 -9.52
C ARG A 81 2.04 -9.62 -10.10
N ARG A 82 0.72 -9.55 -10.27
CA ARG A 82 0.02 -8.34 -10.70
C ARG A 82 0.14 -7.21 -9.67
N TYR A 83 0.08 -7.52 -8.38
CA TYR A 83 0.27 -6.53 -7.31
C TYR A 83 1.68 -5.94 -7.34
N TYR A 84 2.72 -6.78 -7.40
CA TYR A 84 4.12 -6.35 -7.47
C TYR A 84 4.51 -5.61 -8.73
N THR A 85 3.72 -5.70 -9.80
CA THR A 85 3.96 -4.94 -11.03
C THR A 85 3.12 -3.67 -11.09
N THR A 86 1.82 -3.78 -10.80
CA THR A 86 0.88 -2.65 -10.93
C THR A 86 1.08 -1.61 -9.85
N VAL A 87 1.23 -2.02 -8.58
CA VAL A 87 1.29 -1.07 -7.45
C VAL A 87 2.53 -0.18 -7.52
N PRO A 88 3.75 -0.71 -7.72
CA PRO A 88 4.92 0.16 -7.83
C PRO A 88 4.85 1.10 -9.04
N VAL A 89 4.37 0.61 -10.19
CA VAL A 89 4.25 1.44 -11.40
C VAL A 89 3.29 2.60 -11.17
N VAL A 90 2.08 2.33 -10.66
CA VAL A 90 1.09 3.37 -10.36
C VAL A 90 1.63 4.34 -9.31
N ALA A 91 2.22 3.82 -8.24
CA ALA A 91 2.78 4.64 -7.18
C ALA A 91 3.93 5.54 -7.67
N MET A 92 4.78 5.07 -8.58
CA MET A 92 5.84 5.87 -9.18
C MET A 92 5.29 6.97 -10.08
N VAL A 93 4.26 6.67 -10.88
CA VAL A 93 3.59 7.69 -11.72
C VAL A 93 2.99 8.79 -10.85
N VAL A 94 2.26 8.42 -9.79
CA VAL A 94 1.67 9.39 -8.84
C VAL A 94 2.74 10.24 -8.17
N TRP A 95 3.84 9.62 -7.74
CA TRP A 95 4.97 10.32 -7.12
C TRP A 95 5.64 11.32 -8.06
N ILE A 96 5.87 10.94 -9.32
CA ILE A 96 6.44 11.85 -10.34
C ILE A 96 5.51 13.03 -10.56
N VAL A 97 4.21 12.78 -10.77
CA VAL A 97 3.21 13.85 -10.98
C VAL A 97 3.17 14.79 -9.79
N ALA A 98 3.17 14.26 -8.56
CA ALA A 98 3.16 15.09 -7.35
C ALA A 98 4.42 15.94 -7.21
N ASN A 99 5.60 15.40 -7.53
CA ASN A 99 6.85 16.19 -7.52
C ASN A 99 6.85 17.27 -8.60
N VAL A 100 6.37 16.97 -9.81
CA VAL A 100 6.23 17.96 -10.89
C VAL A 100 5.30 19.09 -10.46
N ILE A 101 4.16 18.75 -9.84
CA ILE A 101 3.22 19.74 -9.31
C ILE A 101 3.84 20.53 -8.14
N GLY A 102 4.58 19.89 -7.24
CA GLY A 102 5.22 20.55 -6.10
C GLY A 102 6.49 21.33 -6.42
N LEU A 103 6.97 21.28 -7.68
CA LEU A 103 8.11 22.05 -8.18
C LEU A 103 7.75 23.46 -8.67
N ARG A 104 6.46 23.79 -8.73
CA ARG A 104 5.96 25.13 -9.07
C ARG A 104 6.11 26.09 -7.89
#